data_AF-A0A1V2H6I9-F1
#
_entry.id   AF-A0A1V2H6I9-F1
#
_cell.length_a   1.000
_cell.length_b   1.000
_cell.length_c   1.000
_cell.angle_alpha   90.00
_cell.angle_beta   90.00
_cell.angle_gamma   90.00
#
_symmetry.space_group_name_H-M   'P 1'
#
loop_
_entity.id
_entity.type
_entity.pdbx_description
1 polymer ?
#
loop_
_entity_poly.entity_id
_entity_poly.type
_entity_poly.pdbx_seq_one_letter_code
_entity_poly.pdbx_strand_id
1 'polypeptide(L)'
;MGFEARDHGYRLPGATALVLDSHLAPWRGWMARSRCLDADCPPNRLIAVGDILAARGDVTLLGMAEGLRCHACGAKAGSVSLVLRSPAGEIVQPLRGRAALFGHRA
;
A
#
# COMPACT_ATOMS: atom_id res chain seq x y z
N MET A 1 4.32 24.19 35.30
CA MET A 1 5.13 23.37 34.38
C MET A 1 4.64 21.94 34.50
N GLY A 2 4.04 21.40 33.44
CA GLY A 2 3.51 20.04 33.42
C GLY A 2 3.13 19.69 31.99
N PHE A 3 4.06 19.05 31.27
CA PHE A 3 3.79 18.46 29.96
C PHE A 3 3.11 17.12 30.21
N GLU A 4 1.77 17.09 30.13
CA GLU A 4 1.04 15.83 30.04
C GLU A 4 1.15 15.32 28.61
N ALA A 5 1.94 14.24 28.47
CA ALA A 5 2.08 13.47 27.27
C ALA A 5 0.70 12.95 26.84
N ARG A 6 0.16 13.53 25.77
CA ARG A 6 -1.02 13.01 25.10
C ARG A 6 -0.62 11.74 24.37
N ASP A 7 -1.00 10.63 24.98
CA ASP A 7 -1.17 9.34 24.32
C ASP A 7 -2.12 9.55 23.12
N HIS A 8 -1.53 9.62 21.93
CA HIS A 8 -2.24 9.62 20.65
C HIS A 8 -2.15 8.22 20.06
N GLY A 9 -2.80 7.28 20.74
CA GLY A 9 -3.29 6.06 20.13
C GLY A 9 -4.31 6.41 19.03
N TYR A 10 -3.84 6.76 17.84
CA TYR A 10 -4.68 6.89 16.65
C TYR A 10 -5.10 5.50 16.17
N ARG A 11 -6.10 4.93 16.83
CA ARG A 11 -6.93 3.88 16.25
C ARG A 11 -7.99 4.60 15.40
N LEU A 12 -7.79 4.64 14.09
CA LEU A 12 -8.78 5.15 13.13
C LEU A 12 -9.45 3.96 12.42
N PRO A 13 -10.63 3.50 12.86
CA PRO A 13 -11.41 2.49 12.13
C PRO A 13 -12.05 2.99 10.82
N GLY A 14 -11.83 4.25 10.41
CA GLY A 14 -12.41 4.83 9.18
C GLY A 14 -11.43 5.50 8.21
N ALA A 15 -10.16 5.71 8.59
CA ALA A 15 -9.21 6.46 7.75
C ALA A 15 -8.68 5.65 6.54
N THR A 16 -8.74 4.32 6.61
CA THR A 16 -8.21 3.45 5.56
C THR A 16 -9.06 3.50 4.28
N ALA A 17 -10.38 3.70 4.38
CA ALA A 17 -11.27 3.71 3.22
C ALA A 17 -11.10 4.99 2.38
N LEU A 18 -11.04 6.16 3.03
CA LEU A 18 -10.84 7.46 2.36
C LEU A 18 -9.52 7.56 1.58
N VAL A 19 -8.47 6.86 2.05
CA VAL A 19 -7.18 6.81 1.36
C VAL A 19 -7.26 5.96 0.09
N LEU A 20 -8.06 4.89 0.07
CA LEU A 20 -8.11 3.98 -1.09
C LEU A 20 -8.79 4.62 -2.30
N ASP A 21 -9.79 5.48 -2.08
CA ASP A 21 -10.43 6.26 -3.15
C ASP A 21 -9.61 7.50 -3.55
N SER A 22 -8.52 7.80 -2.85
CA SER A 22 -7.63 8.89 -3.23
C SER A 22 -6.94 8.57 -4.56
N HIS A 23 -6.85 9.59 -5.40
CA HIS A 23 -6.08 9.55 -6.64
C HIS A 23 -4.61 9.23 -6.36
N LEU A 24 -3.94 8.61 -7.33
CA LEU A 24 -2.55 8.18 -7.19
C LEU A 24 -1.56 9.36 -7.30
N ALA A 25 -1.94 10.46 -7.95
CA ALA A 25 -1.07 11.61 -8.19
C ALA A 25 -0.39 12.22 -6.94
N PRO A 26 -1.06 12.40 -5.78
CA PRO A 26 -0.43 12.88 -4.54
C PRO A 26 0.62 11.92 -3.97
N TRP A 27 0.59 10.66 -4.38
CA TRP A 27 1.47 9.59 -3.90
C TRP A 27 2.71 9.42 -4.78
N ARG A 28 2.96 10.30 -5.76
CA ARG A 28 4.11 10.23 -6.68
C ARG A 28 5.47 10.04 -5.99
N GLY A 29 5.64 10.58 -4.79
CA GLY A 29 6.88 10.42 -3.99
C GLY A 29 7.00 9.10 -3.23
N TRP A 30 5.99 8.23 -3.32
CA TRP A 30 5.94 6.94 -2.65
C TRP A 30 6.29 5.81 -3.62
N MET A 31 6.56 4.63 -3.06
CA MET A 31 6.80 3.40 -3.79
C MET A 31 5.73 2.37 -3.46
N ALA A 32 5.22 1.65 -4.45
CA ALA A 32 4.34 0.52 -4.26
C ALA A 32 5.14 -0.78 -4.09
N ARG A 33 4.76 -1.55 -3.07
CA ARG A 33 5.20 -2.93 -2.84
C ARG A 33 4.01 -3.86 -3.05
N SER A 34 4.10 -4.77 -4.01
CA SER A 34 3.05 -5.75 -4.34
C SER A 34 3.52 -7.19 -4.12
N ARG A 35 3.02 -7.89 -3.11
CA ARG A 35 3.37 -9.31 -2.87
C ARG A 35 2.19 -10.22 -3.20
N CYS A 36 2.47 -11.38 -3.80
CA CYS A 36 1.52 -12.50 -3.76
C CYS A 36 1.44 -13.07 -2.33
N LEU A 37 0.54 -14.04 -2.12
CA LEU A 37 0.40 -14.73 -0.83
C LEU A 37 1.33 -15.96 -0.70
N ASP A 38 2.20 -16.17 -1.68
CA ASP A 38 3.14 -17.29 -1.71
C ASP A 38 4.40 -16.94 -0.90
N ALA A 39 4.78 -17.83 0.02
CA ALA A 39 5.90 -17.66 0.93
C ALA A 39 7.26 -17.93 0.26
N ASP A 40 7.28 -18.76 -0.79
CA ASP A 40 8.48 -19.08 -1.57
C ASP A 40 8.73 -18.08 -2.70
N CYS A 41 7.84 -17.09 -2.85
CA CYS A 41 8.00 -16.06 -3.85
C CYS A 41 9.22 -15.17 -3.53
N PRO A 42 10.14 -14.98 -4.50
CA PRO A 42 11.35 -14.19 -4.26
C PRO A 42 11.02 -12.75 -3.84
N PRO A 43 11.96 -12.07 -3.17
CA PRO A 43 11.73 -10.75 -2.60
C PRO A 43 11.21 -9.77 -3.65
N ASN A 44 10.04 -9.22 -3.38
CA ASN A 44 9.38 -8.33 -4.32
C ASN A 44 10.12 -6.99 -4.44
N ARG A 45 10.18 -6.45 -5.65
CA ARG A 45 10.77 -5.12 -5.91
C ARG A 45 9.77 -4.01 -5.57
N LEU A 46 10.30 -2.87 -5.18
CA LEU A 46 9.53 -1.63 -5.05
C LEU A 46 9.40 -1.00 -6.43
N ILE A 47 8.20 -0.52 -6.75
CA ILE A 47 7.88 0.19 -7.99
C ILE A 47 7.56 1.62 -7.61
N ALA A 48 8.15 2.62 -8.26
CA ALA A 48 7.80 4.00 -7.96
C ALA A 48 6.35 4.27 -8.36
N VAL A 49 5.59 4.96 -7.50
CA VAL A 49 4.20 5.34 -7.84
C VAL A 49 4.18 6.23 -9.09
N GLY A 50 5.21 7.05 -9.30
CA GLY A 50 5.40 7.81 -10.52
C GLY A 50 5.40 6.95 -11.79
N ASP A 51 6.05 5.77 -11.76
CA ASP A 51 6.08 4.85 -12.91
C ASP A 51 4.71 4.25 -13.19
N ILE A 52 3.97 3.90 -12.12
CA ILE A 52 2.61 3.37 -12.24
C ILE A 52 1.68 4.41 -12.85
N LEU A 53 1.79 5.66 -12.39
CA LEU A 53 1.00 6.76 -12.89
C LEU A 53 1.33 7.07 -14.36
N ALA A 54 2.60 6.99 -14.75
CA ALA A 54 3.01 7.14 -16.15
C ALA A 54 2.45 6.03 -17.04
N ALA A 55 2.37 4.79 -16.53
CA ALA A 55 1.89 3.64 -17.28
C ALA A 55 0.35 3.53 -17.35
N ARG A 56 -0.36 3.95 -16.29
CA ARG A 56 -1.81 3.74 -16.15
C ARG A 56 -2.64 5.02 -16.19
N GLY A 57 -2.00 6.19 -16.16
CA GLY A 57 -2.68 7.46 -15.96
C GLY A 57 -3.16 7.64 -14.53
N ASP A 58 -4.01 8.64 -14.31
CA ASP A 58 -4.53 8.95 -12.99
C ASP A 58 -5.63 7.97 -12.58
N VAL A 59 -5.26 7.02 -11.73
CA VAL A 59 -6.14 6.00 -11.14
C VAL A 59 -6.23 6.20 -9.63
N THR A 60 -7.23 5.62 -8.97
CA THR A 60 -7.27 5.59 -7.50
C THR A 60 -6.27 4.59 -6.93
N LEU A 61 -5.91 4.76 -5.65
CA LEU A 61 -5.07 3.80 -4.93
C LEU A 61 -5.69 2.39 -4.92
N LEU A 62 -7.01 2.31 -4.82
CA LEU A 62 -7.75 1.05 -4.93
C LEU A 62 -7.60 0.43 -6.32
N GLY A 63 -7.86 1.20 -7.39
CA GLY A 63 -7.74 0.72 -8.77
C GLY A 63 -6.31 0.28 -9.11
N MET A 64 -5.32 0.98 -8.58
CA MET A 64 -3.93 0.54 -8.63
C MET A 64 -3.75 -0.81 -7.91
N ALA A 65 -4.16 -0.90 -6.64
CA ALA A 65 -3.96 -2.08 -5.81
C ALA A 65 -4.64 -3.34 -6.39
N GLU A 66 -5.86 -3.21 -6.91
CA GLU A 66 -6.60 -4.32 -7.52
C GLU A 66 -5.96 -4.82 -8.81
N GLY A 67 -5.36 -3.91 -9.59
CA GLY A 67 -4.68 -4.24 -10.83
C GLY A 67 -3.20 -4.59 -10.67
N LEU A 68 -2.64 -4.54 -9.45
CA LEU A 68 -1.23 -4.84 -9.22
C LEU A 68 -0.98 -6.35 -9.20
N ARG A 69 0.15 -6.73 -9.78
CA ARG A 69 0.67 -8.10 -9.77
C ARG A 69 1.95 -8.13 -8.94
N CYS A 70 2.24 -9.28 -8.38
CA CYS A 70 3.53 -9.55 -7.77
C CYS A 70 4.60 -9.36 -8.84
N HIS A 71 5.58 -8.49 -8.61
CA HIS A 71 6.63 -8.25 -9.59
C HIS A 71 7.54 -9.47 -9.77
N ALA A 72 7.67 -10.28 -8.72
CA ALA A 72 8.53 -11.46 -8.72
C ALA A 72 7.98 -12.62 -9.56
N CYS A 73 6.66 -12.92 -9.48
CA CYS A 73 6.07 -14.08 -10.15
C CYS A 73 4.94 -13.75 -11.15
N GLY A 74 4.52 -12.49 -11.26
CA GLY A 74 3.44 -12.06 -12.15
C GLY A 74 2.02 -12.46 -11.70
N ALA A 75 1.87 -13.21 -10.60
CA ALA A 75 0.59 -13.55 -10.01
C ALA A 75 -0.15 -12.31 -9.47
N LYS A 76 -1.46 -12.41 -9.25
CA LYS A 76 -2.24 -11.31 -8.64
C LYS A 76 -1.67 -10.99 -7.25
N ALA A 77 -1.47 -9.69 -6.98
CA ALA A 77 -1.01 -9.28 -5.66
C ALA A 77 -2.10 -9.56 -4.61
N GLY A 78 -1.75 -10.26 -3.54
CA GLY A 78 -2.63 -10.45 -2.38
C GLY A 78 -2.39 -9.43 -1.28
N SER A 79 -1.24 -8.77 -1.32
CA SER A 79 -0.87 -7.69 -0.42
C SER A 79 -0.23 -6.55 -1.20
N VAL A 80 -0.73 -5.33 -0.99
CA VAL A 80 -0.17 -4.11 -1.56
C VAL A 80 0.10 -3.13 -0.43
N SER A 81 1.25 -2.46 -0.45
CA SER A 81 1.60 -1.43 0.51
C SER A 81 2.33 -0.29 -0.20
N LEU A 82 2.08 0.93 0.22
CA LEU A 82 2.92 2.07 -0.14
C LEU A 82 4.06 2.19 0.87
N VAL A 83 5.22 2.57 0.37
CA VAL A 83 6.45 2.72 1.13
C VAL A 83 7.00 4.11 0.83
N LEU A 84 7.16 4.93 1.85
CA LEU A 84 7.92 6.17 1.79
C LEU A 84 9.26 5.94 2.48
N ARG A 85 10.35 6.07 1.73
CA ARG A 85 11.71 6.03 2.28
C ARG A 85 12.10 7.42 2.72
N SER A 86 12.62 7.51 3.94
CA SER A 86 13.22 8.72 4.49
C SER A 86 14.58 8.39 5.12
N PRO A 87 15.45 9.38 5.36
CA PRO A 87 16.70 9.16 6.08
C PRO A 87 16.52 8.59 7.50
N ALA A 88 15.35 8.85 8.12
CA ALA A 88 15.01 8.38 9.45
C ALA A 88 14.42 6.95 9.47
N GLY A 89 14.20 6.33 8.31
CA GLY A 89 13.60 5.01 8.17
C GLY A 89 12.50 4.94 7.10
N GLU A 90 11.77 3.83 7.09
CA GLU A 90 10.72 3.56 6.12
C GLU A 90 9.33 3.66 6.77
N ILE A 91 8.43 4.41 6.13
CA ILE A 91 7.00 4.42 6.48
C ILE A 91 6.29 3.47 5.53
N VAL A 92 5.65 2.43 6.09
CA VAL A 92 4.90 1.45 5.31
C VAL A 92 3.40 1.64 5.57
N GLN A 93 2.68 2.06 4.55
CA GLN A 93 1.23 2.20 4.58
C GLN A 93 0.58 1.04 3.82
N PRO A 94 0.00 0.04 4.52
CA PRO A 94 -0.69 -1.04 3.86
C PRO A 94 -1.95 -0.54 3.16
N LEU A 95 -2.04 -0.77 1.85
CA LEU A 95 -3.27 -0.56 1.10
C LEU A 95 -4.11 -1.82 1.27
N ARG A 96 -4.86 -1.92 2.36
CA ARG A 96 -5.87 -2.98 2.53
C ARG A 96 -7.03 -2.73 1.57
N GLY A 97 -6.82 -2.97 0.28
CA GLY A 97 -7.92 -3.20 -0.64
C GLY A 97 -8.69 -4.45 -0.22
N ARG A 98 -9.95 -4.57 -0.64
CA ARG A 98 -10.81 -5.75 -0.45
C ARG A 98 -10.21 -7.10 -0.92
N ALA A 99 -9.01 -7.11 -1.50
CA ALA A 99 -8.26 -8.30 -1.88
C ALA A 99 -8.01 -9.29 -0.73
N ALA A 100 -8.13 -8.87 0.54
CA ALA A 100 -7.93 -9.73 1.71
C ALA A 100 -9.22 -10.18 2.43
N LEU A 101 -10.43 -9.85 1.94
CA LEU A 101 -11.68 -10.31 2.59
C LEU A 101 -12.19 -11.67 2.11
N PHE A 102 -11.57 -12.28 1.11
CA PHE A 102 -11.86 -13.67 0.71
C PHE A 102 -10.63 -14.54 0.93
N GLY A 103 -10.34 -14.79 2.21
CA GLY A 103 -9.19 -15.58 2.63
C GLY A 103 -9.32 -16.15 4.04
N HIS A 104 -10.55 -16.37 4.54
CA HIS A 104 -10.79 -17.31 5.63
C HIS A 104 -11.91 -18.24 5.19
N ARG A 105 -11.52 -19.43 4.71
CA ARG A 105 -12.38 -20.58 4.65
C ARG A 105 -12.09 -21.38 5.93
N ALA A 106 -13.05 -21.36 6.84
CA ALA A 106 -13.31 -22.46 7.76
C ALA A 106 -14.84 -22.62 7.75
#